data_AF-A0AAW6HHQ8-F1
#
_entry.id   AF-A0AAW6HHQ8-F1
#
_cell.length_a   1.000
_cell.length_b   1.000
_cell.length_c   1.000
_cell.angle_alpha   90.00
_cell.angle_beta   90.00
_cell.angle_gamma   90.00
#
_symmetry.space_group_name_H-M   'P 1'
#
loop_
_entity.id
_entity.type
_entity.pdbx_description
1 polymer ?
#
loop_
_entity_poly.entity_id
_entity_poly.type
_entity_poly.pdbx_seq_one_letter_code
_entity_poly.pdbx_strand_id
1 'polypeptide(L)'
;MEDKKNKKCFIMMPISDAEGYDKGHFTRVYEHLIKPAVMDAGFEPVRADDTSKANFIVVDILKQILDCDMAICDLSSRNPNVFYELGIRQAFNLKTVLIKDSKTVMPFDISGIRTLPYSETLRIDEVKKAIPEMAKCIKETYDADIKEVNSLLQLLSIEKPAALPEKITLTQDSSIILGEINKLHKRIDVLATNGNYFVKLPNGETAQVGNELYDNNFNSVGVLVGETSYSIILRDNENNIENIPKNSDLGKVLTMFPF
;
A
#
# COMPACT_ATOMS: atom_id res chain seq x y z
N MET A 1 -7.96 32.11 2.81
CA MET A 1 -9.14 31.23 2.98
C MET A 1 -8.60 29.82 2.92
N GLU A 2 -8.59 29.08 4.03
CA GLU A 2 -8.28 27.66 4.00
C GLU A 2 -9.33 26.95 3.13
N ASP A 3 -8.88 26.23 2.11
CA ASP A 3 -9.74 25.31 1.37
C ASP A 3 -10.34 24.32 2.38
N LYS A 4 -11.62 24.47 2.68
CA LYS A 4 -12.37 23.47 3.44
C LYS A 4 -12.37 22.20 2.58
N LYS A 5 -11.46 21.28 2.89
CA LYS A 5 -11.41 19.96 2.26
C LYS A 5 -12.80 19.32 2.43
N ASN A 6 -13.52 19.10 1.34
CA ASN A 6 -14.82 18.43 1.38
C ASN A 6 -14.61 17.03 1.95
N LYS A 7 -15.32 16.72 3.03
CA LYS A 7 -15.29 15.40 3.66
C LYS A 7 -15.93 14.39 2.72
N LYS A 8 -15.29 13.24 2.54
CA LYS A 8 -15.73 12.24 1.56
C LYS A 8 -16.51 11.11 2.22
N CYS A 9 -17.58 10.68 1.58
CA CYS A 9 -18.37 9.53 1.98
C CYS A 9 -18.32 8.46 0.90
N PHE A 10 -17.67 7.34 1.20
CA PHE A 10 -17.58 6.22 0.27
C PHE A 10 -18.88 5.41 0.24
N ILE A 11 -19.35 5.05 -0.96
CA ILE A 11 -20.61 4.33 -1.14
C ILE A 11 -20.31 2.89 -1.56
N MET A 12 -20.48 1.96 -0.62
CA MET A 12 -20.41 0.52 -0.85
C MET A 12 -21.81 0.01 -1.17
N MET A 13 -22.04 -0.43 -2.41
CA MET A 13 -23.36 -0.89 -2.84
C MET A 13 -23.26 -1.84 -4.04
N PRO A 14 -24.31 -2.62 -4.33
CA PRO A 14 -24.35 -3.42 -5.56
C PRO A 14 -24.23 -2.53 -6.80
N ILE A 15 -23.18 -2.76 -7.61
CA ILE A 15 -22.91 -1.99 -8.84
C ILE A 15 -23.80 -2.48 -9.99
N SER A 16 -23.98 -3.79 -10.08
CA SER A 16 -24.77 -4.44 -11.12
C SER A 16 -26.21 -4.72 -10.67
N ASP A 17 -27.07 -5.03 -11.62
CA ASP A 17 -28.37 -5.64 -11.34
C ASP A 17 -28.18 -6.90 -10.48
N ALA A 18 -29.15 -7.14 -9.60
CA ALA A 18 -29.19 -8.32 -8.74
C ALA A 18 -30.50 -9.09 -8.94
N GLU A 19 -30.45 -10.40 -8.73
CA GLU A 19 -31.62 -11.26 -8.84
C GLU A 19 -32.72 -10.84 -7.84
N GLY A 20 -33.97 -10.79 -8.31
CA GLY A 20 -35.11 -10.32 -7.52
C GLY A 20 -35.25 -8.80 -7.44
N TYR A 21 -34.52 -8.05 -8.27
CA TYR A 21 -34.62 -6.59 -8.40
C TYR A 21 -34.84 -6.19 -9.86
N ASP A 22 -35.55 -5.08 -10.06
CA ASP A 22 -35.70 -4.48 -11.38
C ASP A 22 -34.37 -3.97 -11.91
N LYS A 23 -34.22 -4.00 -13.23
CA LYS A 23 -33.06 -3.44 -13.92
C LYS A 23 -32.83 -1.97 -13.51
N GLY A 24 -31.59 -1.64 -13.16
CA GLY A 24 -31.17 -0.32 -12.71
C GLY A 24 -31.68 0.08 -11.32
N HIS A 25 -32.22 -0.86 -10.53
CA HIS A 25 -32.72 -0.57 -9.18
C HIS A 25 -31.67 0.14 -8.32
N PHE A 26 -30.47 -0.44 -8.20
CA PHE A 26 -29.40 0.15 -7.37
C PHE A 26 -28.89 1.49 -7.90
N THR A 27 -28.96 1.72 -9.22
CA THR A 27 -28.68 3.06 -9.76
C THR A 27 -29.71 4.08 -9.28
N ARG A 28 -31.00 3.72 -9.20
CA ARG A 28 -32.04 4.59 -8.65
C ARG A 28 -31.88 4.81 -7.14
N VAL A 29 -31.51 3.76 -6.38
CA VAL A 29 -31.20 3.88 -4.95
C VAL A 29 -30.06 4.89 -4.75
N TYR A 30 -28.99 4.78 -5.54
CA TYR A 30 -27.88 5.73 -5.47
C TYR A 30 -28.33 7.16 -5.77
N GLU A 31 -28.90 7.41 -6.95
CA GLU A 31 -29.17 8.77 -7.42
C GLU A 31 -30.29 9.47 -6.65
N HIS A 32 -31.29 8.74 -6.17
CA HIS A 32 -32.49 9.34 -5.58
C HIS A 32 -32.58 9.22 -4.06
N LEU A 33 -31.79 8.35 -3.42
CA LEU A 33 -31.82 8.16 -1.98
C LEU A 33 -30.46 8.44 -1.34
N ILE A 34 -29.42 7.69 -1.70
CA ILE A 34 -28.12 7.73 -1.02
C ILE A 34 -27.41 9.06 -1.29
N LYS A 35 -27.21 9.41 -2.57
CA LYS A 35 -26.47 10.61 -2.97
C LYS A 35 -27.10 11.90 -2.40
N PRO A 36 -28.42 12.11 -2.48
CA PRO A 36 -29.06 13.26 -1.81
C PRO A 36 -28.85 13.27 -0.29
N ALA A 37 -28.96 12.12 0.39
CA ALA A 37 -28.76 12.04 1.84
C ALA A 37 -27.32 12.35 2.26
N VAL A 38 -26.33 11.88 1.50
CA VAL A 38 -24.91 12.16 1.73
C VAL A 38 -24.61 13.64 1.56
N MET A 39 -25.13 14.24 0.49
CA MET A 39 -24.95 15.67 0.23
C MET A 39 -25.64 16.53 1.30
N ASP A 40 -26.85 16.16 1.74
CA ASP A 40 -27.56 16.83 2.84
C ASP A 40 -26.82 16.66 4.19
N ALA A 41 -26.11 15.55 4.36
CA ALA A 41 -25.22 15.34 5.51
C ALA A 41 -23.94 16.22 5.46
N GLY A 42 -23.64 16.87 4.33
CA GLY A 42 -22.46 17.73 4.17
C GLY A 42 -21.20 17.01 3.69
N PHE A 43 -21.36 15.84 3.06
CA PHE A 43 -20.26 15.04 2.52
C PHE A 43 -20.33 14.99 0.98
N GLU A 44 -19.17 14.77 0.36
CA GLU A 44 -19.05 14.45 -1.07
C GLU A 44 -19.22 12.93 -1.25
N PRO A 45 -20.25 12.45 -1.97
CA PRO A 45 -20.43 11.03 -2.26
C PRO A 45 -19.36 10.55 -3.24
N VAL A 46 -18.73 9.42 -2.92
CA VAL A 46 -17.71 8.78 -3.75
C VAL A 46 -18.14 7.36 -4.05
N ARG A 47 -18.40 7.06 -5.33
CA ARG A 47 -18.83 5.75 -5.79
C ARG A 47 -17.68 5.04 -6.53
N ALA A 48 -17.54 3.74 -6.31
CA ALA A 48 -16.43 2.93 -6.82
C ALA A 48 -16.25 2.97 -8.35
N ASP A 49 -17.35 3.07 -9.11
CA ASP A 49 -17.41 3.04 -10.57
C ASP A 49 -17.22 4.41 -11.25
N ASP A 50 -17.14 5.51 -10.49
CA ASP A 50 -16.91 6.86 -11.05
C ASP A 50 -15.45 7.09 -11.51
N THR A 51 -14.53 6.15 -11.22
CA THR A 51 -13.10 6.30 -11.54
C THR A 51 -12.71 5.47 -12.78
N SER A 52 -12.63 6.11 -13.95
CA SER A 52 -12.44 5.47 -15.27
C SER A 52 -11.04 4.91 -15.57
N LYS A 53 -10.19 4.67 -14.56
CA LYS A 53 -8.81 4.19 -14.79
C LYS A 53 -8.75 2.67 -14.81
N ALA A 54 -8.22 2.11 -15.89
CA ALA A 54 -8.12 0.67 -16.16
C ALA A 54 -7.13 -0.11 -15.25
N ASN A 55 -6.47 0.55 -14.29
CA ASN A 55 -5.60 -0.13 -13.33
C ASN A 55 -6.43 -0.83 -12.25
N PHE A 56 -5.88 -1.87 -11.64
CA PHE A 56 -6.51 -2.75 -10.64
C PHE A 56 -7.61 -2.08 -9.81
N ILE A 57 -8.85 -2.17 -10.30
CA ILE A 57 -10.04 -1.50 -9.75
C ILE A 57 -10.17 -1.76 -8.24
N VAL A 58 -9.84 -2.98 -7.82
CA VAL A 58 -9.86 -3.41 -6.42
C VAL A 58 -8.94 -2.56 -5.54
N VAL A 59 -7.71 -2.24 -5.98
CA VAL A 59 -6.75 -1.49 -5.15
C VAL A 59 -7.24 -0.07 -4.89
N ASP A 60 -7.83 0.56 -5.90
CA ASP A 60 -8.33 1.93 -5.77
C ASP A 60 -9.63 1.98 -4.96
N ILE A 61 -10.48 0.95 -5.04
CA ILE A 61 -11.63 0.78 -4.14
C ILE A 61 -11.16 0.63 -2.69
N LEU A 62 -10.21 -0.26 -2.42
CA LEU A 62 -9.70 -0.49 -1.07
C LEU A 62 -9.06 0.77 -0.47
N LYS A 63 -8.32 1.53 -1.26
CA LYS A 63 -7.79 2.83 -0.80
C LYS A 63 -8.91 3.79 -0.44
N GLN A 64 -9.95 3.91 -1.26
CA GLN A 64 -11.07 4.82 -0.98
C GLN A 64 -11.87 4.39 0.24
N ILE A 65 -12.04 3.08 0.47
CA ILE A 65 -12.65 2.52 1.68
C ILE A 65 -11.90 2.93 2.94
N LEU A 66 -10.59 3.11 2.86
CA LEU A 66 -9.75 3.47 4.00
C LEU A 66 -9.57 4.99 4.15
N ASP A 67 -9.47 5.71 3.03
CA ASP A 67 -9.16 7.14 3.00
C ASP A 67 -10.40 8.03 3.22
N CYS A 68 -11.62 7.54 2.96
CA CYS A 68 -12.84 8.34 3.14
C CYS A 68 -13.25 8.46 4.62
N ASP A 69 -13.59 9.70 5.01
CA ASP A 69 -14.02 10.11 6.35
C ASP A 69 -15.23 9.32 6.85
N MET A 70 -16.14 8.99 5.94
CA MET A 70 -17.40 8.30 6.21
C MET A 70 -17.66 7.24 5.14
N ALA A 71 -18.52 6.26 5.42
CA ALA A 71 -19.05 5.40 4.38
C ALA A 71 -20.50 4.99 4.64
N ILE A 72 -21.20 4.69 3.56
CA ILE A 72 -22.52 4.05 3.56
C ILE A 72 -22.37 2.68 2.92
N CYS A 73 -22.99 1.67 3.54
CA CYS A 73 -22.98 0.30 3.06
C CYS A 73 -24.40 -0.19 2.81
N ASP A 74 -24.75 -0.43 1.56
CA ASP A 74 -26.05 -1.00 1.16
C ASP A 74 -25.99 -2.53 1.11
N LEU A 75 -26.52 -3.16 2.16
CA LEU A 75 -26.50 -4.61 2.34
C LEU A 75 -27.64 -5.33 1.60
N SER A 76 -28.43 -4.59 0.82
CA SER A 76 -29.48 -5.14 -0.02
C SER A 76 -28.91 -6.15 -1.02
N SER A 77 -29.77 -7.09 -1.43
CA SER A 77 -29.44 -8.25 -2.28
C SER A 77 -28.36 -9.19 -1.74
N ARG A 78 -27.78 -8.95 -0.55
CA ARG A 78 -26.70 -9.75 0.06
C ARG A 78 -25.49 -9.89 -0.86
N ASN A 79 -25.07 -8.79 -1.48
CA ASN A 79 -23.94 -8.80 -2.41
C ASN A 79 -22.62 -9.17 -1.67
N PRO A 80 -21.91 -10.26 -2.06
CA PRO A 80 -20.68 -10.69 -1.39
C PRO A 80 -19.55 -9.65 -1.41
N ASN A 81 -19.45 -8.86 -2.47
CA ASN A 81 -18.41 -7.84 -2.59
C ASN A 81 -18.65 -6.72 -1.56
N VAL A 82 -19.91 -6.31 -1.38
CA VAL A 82 -20.26 -5.30 -0.39
C VAL A 82 -19.96 -5.77 1.03
N PHE A 83 -20.19 -7.05 1.35
CA PHE A 83 -19.78 -7.62 2.64
C PHE A 83 -18.27 -7.64 2.83
N TYR A 84 -17.51 -7.94 1.78
CA TYR A 84 -16.04 -7.90 1.82
C TYR A 84 -15.52 -6.48 2.11
N GLU A 85 -16.05 -5.47 1.41
CA GLU A 85 -15.71 -4.06 1.61
C GLU A 85 -16.06 -3.58 3.03
N LEU A 86 -17.24 -3.96 3.52
CA LEU A 86 -17.67 -3.68 4.89
C LEU A 86 -16.71 -4.29 5.92
N GLY A 87 -16.34 -5.56 5.75
CA GLY A 87 -15.44 -6.26 6.66
C GLY A 87 -14.09 -5.58 6.76
N ILE A 88 -13.54 -5.10 5.65
CA ILE A 88 -12.30 -4.32 5.64
C ILE A 88 -12.49 -3.02 6.41
N ARG A 89 -13.52 -2.23 6.11
CA ARG A 89 -13.73 -0.95 6.79
C ARG A 89 -13.91 -1.10 8.30
N GLN A 90 -14.62 -2.16 8.72
CA GLN A 90 -14.81 -2.51 10.12
C GLN A 90 -13.50 -2.93 10.79
N ALA A 91 -12.62 -3.67 10.11
CA ALA A 91 -11.32 -4.09 10.65
C ALA A 91 -10.40 -2.90 11.02
N PHE A 92 -10.55 -1.77 10.33
CA PHE A 92 -9.85 -0.50 10.62
C PHE A 92 -10.64 0.42 11.56
N ASN A 93 -11.76 -0.05 12.12
CA ASN A 93 -12.63 0.71 13.01
C ASN A 93 -13.11 2.07 12.43
N LEU A 94 -13.40 2.10 11.13
CA LEU A 94 -13.80 3.31 10.43
C LEU A 94 -15.33 3.48 10.42
N LYS A 95 -15.77 4.74 10.49
CA LYS A 95 -17.17 5.14 10.64
C LYS A 95 -18.02 4.73 9.44
N THR A 96 -19.09 3.99 9.67
CA THR A 96 -19.91 3.41 8.61
C THR A 96 -21.39 3.38 9.01
N VAL A 97 -22.27 3.89 8.15
CA VAL A 97 -23.72 3.70 8.26
C VAL A 97 -24.13 2.52 7.38
N LEU A 98 -24.91 1.60 7.94
CA LEU A 98 -25.42 0.45 7.19
C LEU A 98 -26.87 0.69 6.83
N ILE A 99 -27.22 0.40 5.59
CA ILE A 99 -28.58 0.48 5.09
C ILE A 99 -28.97 -0.86 4.46
N LYS A 100 -30.26 -1.11 4.37
CA LYS A 100 -30.81 -2.24 3.62
C LYS A 100 -32.23 -1.93 3.17
N ASP A 101 -32.67 -2.55 2.10
CA ASP A 101 -34.07 -2.51 1.74
C ASP A 101 -34.94 -3.34 2.71
N SER A 102 -36.25 -3.18 2.57
CA SER A 102 -37.22 -3.79 3.48
C SER A 102 -37.43 -5.27 3.20
N LYS A 103 -37.20 -5.71 1.94
CA LYS A 103 -37.33 -7.12 1.54
C LYS A 103 -36.10 -7.99 1.82
N THR A 104 -34.91 -7.41 1.98
CA THR A 104 -33.68 -8.18 2.23
C THR A 104 -33.66 -8.72 3.66
N VAL A 105 -33.60 -10.05 3.74
CA VAL A 105 -33.37 -10.80 4.99
C VAL A 105 -31.86 -10.93 5.21
N MET A 106 -31.38 -10.39 6.34
CA MET A 106 -29.97 -10.42 6.70
C MET A 106 -29.53 -11.85 7.08
N PRO A 107 -28.30 -12.26 6.73
CA PRO A 107 -27.68 -13.47 7.29
C PRO A 107 -27.62 -13.40 8.81
N PHE A 108 -27.76 -14.57 9.46
CA PHE A 108 -27.84 -14.67 10.92
C PHE A 108 -26.66 -13.97 11.63
N ASP A 109 -25.43 -14.22 11.16
CA ASP A 109 -24.19 -13.72 11.81
C ASP A 109 -24.09 -12.19 11.89
N ILE A 110 -24.75 -11.47 10.98
CA ILE A 110 -24.72 -10.00 10.90
C ILE A 110 -26.09 -9.36 11.12
N SER A 111 -27.10 -10.17 11.47
CA SER A 111 -28.47 -9.71 11.71
C SER A 111 -28.61 -8.77 12.92
N GLY A 112 -27.69 -8.89 13.89
CA GLY A 112 -27.64 -8.03 15.07
C GLY A 112 -27.07 -6.63 14.81
N ILE A 113 -26.49 -6.38 13.62
CA ILE A 113 -25.92 -5.06 13.31
C ILE A 113 -27.06 -4.11 12.90
N ARG A 114 -27.10 -2.95 13.56
CA ARG A 114 -28.11 -1.93 13.28
C ARG A 114 -27.99 -1.43 11.84
N THR A 115 -29.10 -1.49 11.11
CA THR A 115 -29.24 -0.98 9.74
C THR A 115 -30.39 0.02 9.67
N LEU A 116 -30.27 1.01 8.79
CA LEU A 116 -31.38 1.89 8.45
C LEU A 116 -32.17 1.24 7.28
N PRO A 117 -33.45 0.88 7.48
CA PRO A 117 -34.25 0.30 6.42
C PRO A 117 -34.68 1.37 5.40
N TYR A 118 -34.79 0.99 4.14
CA TYR A 118 -35.48 1.78 3.12
C TYR A 118 -36.45 0.91 2.31
N SER A 119 -37.37 1.55 1.59
CA SER A 119 -38.34 0.86 0.73
C SER A 119 -37.74 0.56 -0.64
N GLU A 120 -37.73 -0.70 -1.05
CA GLU A 120 -37.25 -1.13 -2.37
C GLU A 120 -38.06 -0.54 -3.53
N THR A 121 -39.30 -0.10 -3.25
CA THR A 121 -40.15 0.52 -4.27
C THR A 121 -39.71 1.94 -4.63
N LEU A 122 -38.90 2.57 -3.77
CA LEU A 122 -38.42 3.95 -3.91
C LEU A 122 -39.55 4.95 -4.21
N ARG A 123 -40.74 4.73 -3.61
CA ARG A 123 -41.84 5.67 -3.74
C ARG A 123 -41.43 7.04 -3.20
N ILE A 124 -41.84 8.08 -3.91
CA ILE A 124 -41.38 9.45 -3.68
C ILE A 124 -41.67 9.93 -2.24
N ASP A 125 -42.81 9.56 -1.68
CA ASP A 125 -43.21 9.89 -0.32
C ASP A 125 -42.33 9.23 0.75
N GLU A 126 -41.89 8.00 0.50
CA GLU A 126 -40.98 7.26 1.39
C GLU A 126 -39.55 7.77 1.26
N VAL A 127 -39.07 8.01 0.02
CA VAL A 127 -37.74 8.56 -0.24
C VAL A 127 -37.57 9.94 0.39
N LYS A 128 -38.57 10.82 0.27
CA LYS A 128 -38.55 12.16 0.90
C LYS A 128 -38.43 12.12 2.43
N LYS A 129 -38.93 11.06 3.08
CA LYS A 129 -38.79 10.85 4.52
C LYS A 129 -37.45 10.20 4.87
N ALA A 130 -37.00 9.24 4.06
CA ALA A 130 -35.79 8.49 4.31
C ALA A 130 -34.50 9.33 4.13
N ILE A 131 -34.48 10.28 3.18
CA ILE A 131 -33.31 11.15 2.95
C ILE A 131 -32.88 11.90 4.23
N PRO A 132 -33.74 12.70 4.90
CA PRO A 132 -33.34 13.44 6.10
C PRO A 132 -33.00 12.52 7.28
N GLU A 133 -33.69 11.37 7.42
CA GLU A 133 -33.37 10.37 8.45
C GLU A 133 -31.97 9.77 8.22
N MET A 134 -31.65 9.44 6.98
CA MET A 134 -30.34 8.93 6.59
C MET A 134 -29.26 10.01 6.79
N ALA A 135 -29.51 11.25 6.36
CA ALA A 135 -28.59 12.36 6.55
C ALA A 135 -28.29 12.64 8.04
N LYS A 136 -29.32 12.57 8.88
CA LYS A 136 -29.18 12.67 10.34
C LYS A 136 -28.30 11.53 10.89
N CYS A 137 -28.58 10.28 10.50
CA CYS A 137 -27.80 9.12 10.95
C CYS A 137 -26.33 9.21 10.53
N ILE A 138 -26.05 9.71 9.31
CA ILE A 138 -24.69 9.95 8.82
C ILE A 138 -23.97 10.97 9.71
N LYS A 139 -24.61 12.12 10.00
CA LYS A 139 -24.04 13.17 10.86
C LYS A 139 -23.77 12.65 12.27
N GLU A 140 -24.75 12.00 12.90
CA GLU A 140 -24.60 11.44 14.25
C GLU A 140 -23.49 10.39 14.32
N THR A 141 -23.40 9.50 13.32
CA THR A 141 -22.32 8.50 13.25
C THR A 141 -20.95 9.15 13.03
N TYR A 142 -20.91 10.23 12.24
CA TYR A 142 -19.69 10.98 12.00
C TYR A 142 -19.23 11.78 13.21
N ASP A 143 -20.14 12.35 13.99
CA ASP A 143 -19.81 13.17 15.16
C ASP A 143 -19.60 12.32 16.43
N ALA A 144 -20.11 11.09 16.46
CA ALA A 144 -19.89 10.14 17.55
C ALA A 144 -18.39 9.94 17.82
N ASP A 145 -18.05 9.83 19.12
CA ASP A 145 -16.71 9.42 19.51
C ASP A 145 -16.44 8.04 18.90
N ILE A 146 -15.20 7.78 18.49
CA ILE A 146 -14.76 6.47 18.00
C ILE A 146 -15.13 5.38 19.02
N LYS A 147 -15.17 5.71 20.33
CA LYS A 147 -15.60 4.82 21.43
C LYS A 147 -17.12 4.56 21.52
N GLU A 148 -17.95 5.38 20.87
CA GLU A 148 -19.41 5.26 20.86
C GLU A 148 -19.94 4.64 19.56
N VAL A 149 -19.13 4.63 18.50
CA VAL A 149 -19.45 3.88 17.29
C VAL A 149 -19.52 2.42 17.69
N ASN A 150 -20.68 1.77 17.46
CA ASN A 150 -20.95 0.35 17.75
C ASN A 150 -20.00 -0.58 16.99
N SER A 151 -18.73 -0.55 17.35
CA SER A 151 -17.67 -1.27 16.71
C SER A 151 -17.59 -2.63 17.35
N LEU A 152 -17.83 -3.65 16.55
CA LEU A 152 -17.65 -5.04 16.95
C LEU A 152 -16.26 -5.25 17.56
N LEU A 153 -15.23 -4.55 17.09
CA LEU A 153 -13.88 -4.61 17.63
C LEU A 153 -13.79 -4.12 19.08
N GLN A 154 -14.56 -3.08 19.43
CA GLN A 154 -14.59 -2.58 20.81
C GLN A 154 -15.36 -3.50 21.74
N LEU A 155 -16.47 -4.09 21.26
CA LEU A 155 -17.17 -5.14 22.01
C LEU A 155 -16.27 -6.35 22.27
N LEU A 156 -15.38 -6.67 21.33
CA LEU A 156 -14.35 -7.71 21.46
C LEU A 156 -13.12 -7.24 22.27
N SER A 157 -13.11 -6.02 22.81
CA SER A 157 -11.98 -5.44 23.55
C SER A 157 -10.66 -5.45 22.77
N ILE A 158 -10.73 -5.35 21.44
CA ILE A 158 -9.56 -5.24 20.59
C ILE A 158 -9.06 -3.80 20.66
N GLU A 159 -8.02 -3.59 21.46
CA GLU A 159 -7.44 -2.27 21.73
C GLU A 159 -6.72 -1.65 20.52
N LYS A 160 -6.28 -2.48 19.57
CA LYS A 160 -5.55 -2.06 18.36
C LYS A 160 -6.25 -2.57 17.10
N PRO A 161 -7.12 -1.78 16.48
CA PRO A 161 -7.61 -2.04 15.13
C PRO A 161 -6.45 -2.18 14.14
N ALA A 162 -6.74 -2.72 12.95
CA ALA A 162 -5.76 -2.71 11.87
C ALA A 162 -5.28 -1.27 11.64
N ALA A 163 -3.96 -1.08 11.62
CA ALA A 163 -3.34 0.22 11.34
C ALA A 163 -2.70 0.15 9.96
N LEU A 164 -2.89 1.19 9.15
CA LEU A 164 -2.09 1.33 7.95
C LEU A 164 -0.64 1.59 8.37
N PRO A 165 0.35 0.90 7.77
CA PRO A 165 1.74 1.24 8.00
C PRO A 165 1.91 2.72 7.63
N GLU A 166 2.63 3.48 8.46
CA GLU A 166 2.95 4.87 8.15
C GLU A 166 3.52 4.93 6.73
N LYS A 167 2.79 5.58 5.81
CA LYS A 167 3.36 5.89 4.50
C LYS A 167 4.56 6.78 4.81
N ILE A 168 5.77 6.25 4.66
CA ILE A 168 6.99 7.05 4.61
C ILE A 168 6.76 8.05 3.48
N THR A 169 6.34 9.24 3.84
CA THR A 169 6.08 10.31 2.88
C THR A 169 7.47 10.88 2.63
N LEU A 170 8.16 10.34 1.63
CA LEU A 170 9.40 10.91 1.16
C LEU A 170 9.11 12.36 0.82
N THR A 171 9.72 13.28 1.55
CA THR A 171 9.68 14.69 1.20
C THR A 171 10.29 14.87 -0.19
N GLN A 172 9.99 15.99 -0.87
CA GLN A 172 10.64 16.28 -2.16
C GLN A 172 12.16 16.16 -2.04
N ASP A 173 12.73 16.66 -0.95
CA ASP A 173 14.15 16.56 -0.65
C ASP A 173 14.64 15.12 -0.56
N SER A 174 13.93 14.24 0.16
CA SER A 174 14.30 12.82 0.26
C SER A 174 14.20 12.08 -1.07
N SER A 175 13.24 12.46 -1.93
CA SER A 175 13.09 11.87 -3.26
C SER A 175 14.21 12.28 -4.22
N ILE A 176 14.68 13.54 -4.12
CA ILE A 176 15.85 14.04 -4.84
C ILE A 176 17.10 13.32 -4.35
N ILE A 177 17.29 13.20 -3.03
CA ILE A 177 18.44 12.49 -2.43
C ILE A 177 18.49 11.04 -2.91
N LEU A 178 17.37 10.30 -2.87
CA LEU A 178 17.30 8.92 -3.39
C LEU A 178 17.61 8.84 -4.90
N GLY A 179 17.14 9.82 -5.66
CA GLY A 179 17.46 9.94 -7.09
C GLY A 179 18.97 10.12 -7.34
N GLU A 180 19.61 10.99 -6.57
CA GLU A 180 21.06 11.23 -6.67
C GLU A 180 21.89 10.04 -6.17
N ILE A 181 21.48 9.38 -5.09
CA ILE A 181 22.11 8.13 -4.60
C ILE A 181 22.06 7.06 -5.69
N ASN A 182 20.92 6.87 -6.34
CA ASN A 182 20.79 5.88 -7.43
C ASN A 182 21.65 6.24 -8.65
N LYS A 183 21.81 7.53 -8.97
CA LYS A 183 22.73 7.97 -10.05
C LYS A 183 24.17 7.71 -9.69
N LEU A 184 24.58 7.96 -8.44
CA LEU A 184 25.92 7.66 -7.94
C LEU A 184 26.19 6.16 -8.00
N HIS A 185 25.25 5.33 -7.53
CA HIS A 185 25.39 3.88 -7.56
C HIS A 185 25.61 3.37 -8.99
N LYS A 186 24.80 3.81 -9.97
CA LYS A 186 24.98 3.46 -11.38
C LYS A 186 26.34 3.90 -11.94
N ARG A 187 26.84 5.07 -11.54
CA ARG A 187 28.18 5.54 -11.96
C ARG A 187 29.29 4.69 -11.35
N ILE A 188 29.14 4.28 -10.08
CA ILE A 188 30.09 3.38 -9.41
C ILE A 188 30.10 2.02 -10.09
N ASP A 189 28.94 1.46 -10.45
CA ASP A 189 28.87 0.17 -11.16
C ASP A 189 29.52 0.25 -12.54
N VAL A 190 29.32 1.35 -13.28
CA VAL A 190 29.98 1.57 -14.57
C VAL A 190 31.50 1.73 -14.43
N LEU A 191 31.96 2.38 -13.36
CA LEU A 191 33.40 2.47 -13.06
C LEU A 191 34.00 1.12 -12.66
N ALA A 192 33.25 0.31 -11.90
CA ALA A 192 33.66 -1.04 -11.52
C ALA A 192 33.70 -2.00 -12.72
N THR A 193 32.86 -1.79 -13.74
CA THR A 193 32.74 -2.69 -14.90
C THR A 193 33.63 -2.32 -16.09
N ASN A 194 34.08 -1.07 -16.23
CA ASN A 194 34.90 -0.62 -17.36
C ASN A 194 36.40 -0.45 -17.05
N GLY A 195 36.87 -0.87 -15.88
CA GLY A 195 38.28 -0.80 -15.54
C GLY A 195 39.08 -1.98 -16.09
N ASN A 196 39.78 -1.81 -17.20
CA ASN A 196 41.07 -2.48 -17.41
C ASN A 196 42.07 -1.92 -16.38
N TYR A 197 41.78 -2.14 -15.09
CA TYR A 197 42.60 -1.66 -13.98
C TYR A 197 43.67 -2.70 -13.72
N PHE A 198 44.89 -2.31 -14.06
CA PHE A 198 46.08 -3.13 -13.91
C PHE A 198 46.84 -2.68 -12.66
N VAL A 199 47.11 -3.62 -11.77
CA VAL A 199 47.91 -3.46 -10.56
C VAL A 199 49.31 -3.97 -10.82
N LYS A 200 50.32 -3.16 -10.47
CA LYS A 200 51.72 -3.62 -10.52
C LYS A 200 52.06 -4.35 -9.22
N LEU A 201 52.31 -5.65 -9.32
CA LEU A 201 52.72 -6.48 -8.20
C LEU A 201 54.16 -6.13 -7.76
N PRO A 202 54.51 -6.31 -6.46
CA PRO A 202 55.86 -6.06 -5.96
C PRO A 202 56.97 -6.85 -6.64
N ASN A 203 56.63 -8.01 -7.23
CA ASN A 203 57.54 -8.83 -8.03
C ASN A 203 57.82 -8.22 -9.43
N GLY A 204 57.11 -7.16 -9.82
CA GLY A 204 57.25 -6.47 -11.11
C GLY A 204 56.21 -6.85 -12.17
N GLU A 205 55.41 -7.90 -11.94
CA GLU A 205 54.34 -8.32 -12.83
C GLU A 205 53.17 -7.35 -12.80
N THR A 206 52.34 -7.38 -13.84
CA THR A 206 51.14 -6.52 -13.95
C THR A 206 49.91 -7.40 -14.01
N ALA A 207 49.04 -7.29 -13.01
CA ALA A 207 47.85 -8.10 -12.86
C ALA A 207 46.58 -7.29 -13.09
N GLN A 208 45.61 -7.86 -13.81
CA GLN A 208 44.33 -7.21 -14.01
C GLN A 208 43.42 -7.50 -12.81
N VAL A 209 42.68 -6.49 -12.34
CA VAL A 209 41.60 -6.71 -11.38
C VAL A 209 40.63 -7.76 -11.94
N GLY A 210 40.40 -8.82 -11.16
CA GLY A 210 39.68 -10.03 -11.57
C GLY A 210 40.60 -11.24 -11.81
N ASN A 211 41.93 -11.08 -11.86
CA ASN A 211 42.85 -12.22 -11.92
C ASN A 211 43.04 -12.86 -10.53
N GLU A 212 43.19 -14.18 -10.51
CA GLU A 212 43.53 -14.94 -9.31
C GLU A 212 45.04 -14.85 -9.05
N LEU A 213 45.44 -14.61 -7.79
CA LEU A 213 46.84 -14.53 -7.38
C LEU A 213 47.22 -15.71 -6.49
N TYR A 214 48.49 -16.12 -6.61
CA TYR A 214 49.07 -17.27 -5.94
C TYR A 214 50.29 -16.88 -5.11
N ASP A 215 50.59 -17.66 -4.07
CA ASP A 215 51.85 -17.59 -3.32
C ASP A 215 52.98 -18.34 -4.03
N ASN A 216 54.21 -18.27 -3.49
CA ASN A 216 55.36 -19.01 -4.02
C ASN A 216 55.21 -20.54 -4.03
N ASN A 217 54.22 -21.08 -3.30
CA ASN A 217 53.92 -22.51 -3.23
C ASN A 217 52.74 -22.89 -4.13
N PHE A 218 52.27 -21.98 -4.99
CA PHE A 218 51.13 -22.15 -5.90
C PHE A 218 49.78 -22.35 -5.19
N ASN A 219 49.65 -21.93 -3.92
CA ASN A 219 48.35 -21.90 -3.27
C ASN A 219 47.59 -20.64 -3.74
N SER A 220 46.31 -20.81 -4.09
CA SER A 220 45.43 -19.67 -4.38
C SER A 220 45.27 -18.83 -3.12
N VAL A 221 45.62 -17.54 -3.25
CA VAL A 221 45.47 -16.54 -2.18
C VAL A 221 44.16 -15.77 -2.34
N GLY A 222 43.71 -15.57 -3.58
CA GLY A 222 42.42 -14.96 -3.87
C GLY A 222 42.39 -14.14 -5.16
N VAL A 223 41.23 -13.57 -5.48
CA VAL A 223 41.02 -12.76 -6.68
C VAL A 223 41.39 -11.31 -6.40
N LEU A 224 42.21 -10.72 -7.27
CA LEU A 224 42.62 -9.32 -7.19
C LEU A 224 41.43 -8.38 -7.39
N VAL A 225 41.16 -7.53 -6.40
CA VAL A 225 40.08 -6.52 -6.44
C VAL A 225 40.62 -5.10 -6.56
N GLY A 226 41.87 -4.86 -6.15
CA GLY A 226 42.52 -3.56 -6.30
C GLY A 226 43.83 -3.43 -5.55
N GLU A 227 44.35 -2.22 -5.44
CA GLU A 227 45.54 -1.89 -4.66
C GLU A 227 45.39 -0.57 -3.91
N THR A 228 46.20 -0.39 -2.87
CA THR A 228 46.50 0.91 -2.27
C THR A 228 47.98 1.22 -2.45
N SER A 229 48.41 2.39 -1.98
CA SER A 229 49.85 2.75 -1.95
C SER A 229 50.71 1.74 -1.18
N TYR A 230 50.12 0.96 -0.26
CA TYR A 230 50.86 0.09 0.66
C TYR A 230 50.42 -1.37 0.65
N SER A 231 49.25 -1.70 0.08
CA SER A 231 48.68 -3.06 0.13
C SER A 231 48.06 -3.47 -1.20
N ILE A 232 47.94 -4.77 -1.42
CA ILE A 232 47.14 -5.40 -2.48
C ILE A 232 45.84 -5.87 -1.82
N ILE A 233 44.71 -5.65 -2.50
CA ILE A 233 43.37 -6.00 -2.01
C ILE A 233 42.90 -7.23 -2.76
N LEU A 234 42.72 -8.34 -2.03
CA LEU A 234 42.23 -9.60 -2.57
C LEU A 234 40.85 -9.94 -2.01
N ARG A 235 40.12 -10.77 -2.73
CA ARG A 235 38.89 -11.39 -2.29
C ARG A 235 39.09 -12.90 -2.22
N ASP A 236 38.81 -13.47 -1.06
CA ASP A 236 38.88 -14.92 -0.84
C ASP A 236 37.66 -15.66 -1.44
N ASN A 237 37.68 -16.99 -1.35
CA ASN A 237 36.60 -17.85 -1.85
C ASN A 237 35.29 -17.74 -1.03
N GLU A 238 35.34 -17.18 0.18
CA GLU A 238 34.19 -16.91 1.03
C GLU A 238 33.64 -15.48 0.84
N ASN A 239 34.18 -14.75 -0.16
CA ASN A 239 33.79 -13.39 -0.53
C ASN A 239 34.21 -12.30 0.48
N ASN A 240 35.13 -12.61 1.40
CA ASN A 240 35.74 -11.63 2.30
C ASN A 240 36.85 -10.84 1.59
N ILE A 241 37.06 -9.59 2.02
CA ILE A 241 38.11 -8.72 1.48
C ILE A 241 39.32 -8.76 2.41
N GLU A 242 40.46 -9.21 1.88
CA GLU A 242 41.74 -9.22 2.57
C GLU A 242 42.69 -8.16 2.03
N ASN A 243 43.44 -7.51 2.95
CA ASN A 243 44.42 -6.49 2.62
C ASN A 243 45.82 -7.03 2.90
N ILE A 244 46.60 -7.34 1.86
CA ILE A 244 47.95 -7.88 1.97
C ILE A 244 48.96 -6.73 1.82
N PRO A 245 49.75 -6.38 2.84
CA PRO A 245 50.77 -5.34 2.73
C PRO A 245 51.83 -5.73 1.69
N LYS A 246 52.18 -4.82 0.77
CA LYS A 246 53.16 -5.05 -0.31
C LYS A 246 54.57 -5.37 0.22
N ASN A 247 54.89 -4.91 1.42
CA ASN A 247 56.16 -5.14 2.09
C ASN A 247 56.19 -6.44 2.91
N SER A 248 55.04 -7.09 3.12
CA SER A 248 54.95 -8.35 3.84
C SER A 248 55.60 -9.49 3.05
N ASP A 249 55.95 -10.57 3.74
CA ASP A 249 56.55 -11.74 3.11
C ASP A 249 55.63 -12.34 2.05
N LEU A 250 54.31 -12.37 2.31
CA LEU A 250 53.30 -12.80 1.35
C LEU A 250 53.15 -11.81 0.18
N GLY A 251 53.10 -10.50 0.46
CA GLY A 251 52.91 -9.47 -0.57
C GLY A 251 54.02 -9.40 -1.62
N LYS A 252 55.26 -9.72 -1.23
CA LYS A 252 56.42 -9.73 -2.14
C LYS A 252 56.43 -10.91 -3.11
N VAL A 253 55.71 -11.99 -2.78
CA VAL A 253 55.75 -13.26 -3.50
C VAL A 253 54.48 -13.55 -4.31
N LEU A 254 53.48 -12.66 -4.25
CA LEU A 254 52.25 -12.79 -5.03
C LEU A 254 52.55 -12.76 -6.54
N THR A 255 51.97 -13.70 -7.28
CA THR A 255 52.10 -13.83 -8.74
C THR A 255 50.78 -14.25 -9.39
N MET A 256 50.65 -14.03 -10.70
CA MET A 256 49.49 -14.44 -11.50
C MET A 256 49.56 -15.88 -12.05
N PHE A 257 50.66 -16.60 -11.88
CA PHE A 257 50.81 -17.90 -12.56
C PHE A 257 49.97 -19.01 -11.95
N PRO A 258 49.19 -19.69 -12.81
CA PRO A 258 49.24 -21.15 -12.86
C PRO A 258 49.46 -21.60 -14.31
N PHE A 259 50.64 -22.17 -14.60
CA PHE A 259 50.76 -23.19 -15.64
C PHE A 259 50.86 -24.55 -14.96
#